data_AF-N6UP44-F1
#
_entry.id   AF-N6UP44-F1
#
_cell.length_a   1.000
_cell.length_b   1.000
_cell.length_c   1.000
_cell.angle_alpha   90.00
_cell.angle_beta   90.00
_cell.angle_gamma   90.00
#
_symmetry.space_group_name_H-M   'P 1'
#
loop_
_entity.id
_entity.type
_entity.pdbx_description
1 polymer ?
#
loop_
_entity_poly.entity_id
_entity_poly.type
_entity_poly.pdbx_seq_one_letter_code
_entity_poly.pdbx_strand_id
1 'polypeptide(L)'
;MKIKYELTEESKQVHILRFRMEYTHTLYRIRALRNFSNVKAGDLGGFIKKENNLSHEGDCWVYDDAQVYGDARIYDNALVSGKAEVYDDVRVYENALIGDRAQIYGNAEIFGDARVYDNAWVSGSADVFDNAQVYGDAWVHGFAEVSGKARVHGDVLVYDNARISGNTEISKGAYGYVYG
;
A
#
# COMPACT_ATOMS: atom_id res chain seq x y z
N MET A 1 -1.03 5.41 27.48
CA MET A 1 -0.99 4.30 26.50
C MET A 1 0.47 3.95 26.23
N LYS A 2 0.81 2.68 26.06
CA LYS A 2 2.19 2.27 25.72
C LYS A 2 2.36 2.34 24.20
N ILE A 3 3.28 3.19 23.74
CA ILE A 3 3.65 3.33 22.33
C ILE A 3 3.94 1.95 21.70
N LYS A 4 3.45 1.74 20.45
CA LYS A 4 3.51 0.43 19.77
C LYS A 4 4.91 0.13 19.23
N TYR A 5 5.61 1.14 18.73
CA TYR A 5 6.92 1.03 18.10
C TYR A 5 7.71 2.33 18.26
N GLU A 6 8.98 2.29 17.89
CA GLU A 6 9.85 3.48 17.73
C GLU A 6 10.52 3.49 16.35
N LEU A 7 10.99 4.67 15.94
CA LEU A 7 11.93 4.82 14.83
C LEU A 7 13.34 4.57 15.36
N THR A 8 14.09 3.69 14.70
CA THR A 8 15.48 3.40 15.07
C THR A 8 16.46 4.37 14.37
N GLU A 9 17.74 4.26 14.70
CA GLU A 9 18.82 5.01 14.03
C GLU A 9 19.16 4.44 12.63
N GLU A 10 18.76 3.20 12.32
CA GLU A 10 18.93 2.62 10.99
C GLU A 10 18.03 3.38 10.02
N SER A 11 18.64 4.01 9.02
CA SER A 11 17.95 4.85 8.06
C SER A 11 18.42 4.60 6.64
N LYS A 12 17.57 4.94 5.67
CA LYS A 12 17.90 4.90 4.24
C LYS A 12 17.30 6.10 3.52
N GLN A 13 17.93 6.48 2.40
CA GLN A 13 17.42 7.52 1.51
C GLN A 13 16.67 6.88 0.34
N VAL A 14 15.52 7.45 0.04
CA VAL A 14 14.72 7.15 -1.15
C VAL A 14 14.70 8.39 -2.02
N HIS A 15 14.98 8.21 -3.31
CA HIS A 15 15.09 9.29 -4.28
C HIS A 15 13.97 9.16 -5.30
N ILE A 16 13.17 10.21 -5.46
CA ILE A 16 12.03 10.22 -6.36
C ILE A 16 12.20 11.35 -7.34
N LEU A 17 12.09 11.03 -8.62
CA LEU A 17 12.10 12.01 -9.70
C LEU A 17 10.67 12.40 -10.05
N ARG A 18 10.31 13.66 -9.82
CA ARG A 18 9.02 14.24 -10.23
C ARG A 18 9.23 15.62 -10.83
N PHE A 19 8.55 15.90 -11.94
CA PHE A 19 8.66 17.20 -12.63
C PHE A 19 10.11 17.64 -12.92
N ARG A 20 10.99 16.67 -13.23
CA ARG A 20 12.45 16.88 -13.41
C ARG A 20 13.18 17.42 -12.17
N MET A 21 12.55 17.30 -10.99
CA MET A 21 13.14 17.58 -9.70
C MET A 21 13.33 16.27 -8.93
N GLU A 22 14.43 16.19 -8.20
CA GLU A 22 14.72 15.09 -7.30
C GLU A 22 14.26 15.43 -5.90
N TYR A 23 13.45 14.54 -5.32
CA TYR A 23 12.98 14.62 -3.95
C TYR A 23 13.59 13.48 -3.17
N THR A 24 14.25 13.80 -2.06
CA THR A 24 14.84 12.82 -1.16
C THR A 24 13.97 12.66 0.08
N HIS A 25 13.70 11.42 0.45
CA HIS A 25 13.10 11.06 1.73
C HIS A 25 14.06 10.21 2.55
N THR A 26 14.29 10.62 3.79
CA THR A 26 14.94 9.76 4.78
C THR A 26 13.88 8.93 5.48
N LEU A 27 14.05 7.62 5.47
CA LEU A 27 13.18 6.67 6.16
C LEU A 27 13.96 6.00 7.29
N TYR A 28 13.26 5.61 8.35
CA TYR A 28 13.81 4.97 9.52
C TYR A 28 13.18 3.59 9.71
N ARG A 29 14.02 2.60 9.99
CA ARG A 29 13.57 1.25 10.34
C ARG A 29 12.75 1.32 11.63
N ILE A 30 11.58 0.68 11.66
CA ILE A 30 10.75 0.61 12.86
C ILE A 30 11.12 -0.57 13.74
N ARG A 31 10.95 -0.43 15.05
CA ARG A 31 11.11 -1.50 16.04
C ARG A 31 9.93 -1.57 16.99
N ALA A 32 9.34 -2.76 17.16
CA ALA A 32 8.21 -2.97 18.05
C ALA A 32 8.61 -2.81 19.52
N LEU A 33 7.77 -2.15 20.32
CA LEU A 33 7.99 -1.90 21.76
C LEU A 33 7.08 -2.72 22.68
N ARG A 34 6.13 -3.46 22.09
CA ARG A 34 5.22 -4.38 22.78
C ARG A 34 4.82 -5.52 21.85
N ASN A 35 4.28 -6.59 22.42
CA ASN A 35 3.68 -7.67 21.65
C ASN A 35 2.28 -7.24 21.17
N PHE A 36 1.94 -7.58 19.92
CA PHE A 36 0.60 -7.43 19.33
C PHE A 36 0.52 -8.32 18.08
N SER A 37 -0.65 -8.92 17.82
CA SER A 37 -0.79 -9.94 16.78
C SER A 37 0.37 -10.97 16.80
N ASN A 38 1.04 -11.18 15.67
CA ASN A 38 2.23 -12.00 15.52
C ASN A 38 3.56 -11.27 15.83
N VAL A 39 3.56 -9.94 15.99
CA VAL A 39 4.76 -9.13 16.26
C VAL A 39 5.13 -9.15 17.75
N LYS A 40 6.42 -9.34 18.04
CA LYS A 40 6.98 -9.35 19.40
C LYS A 40 7.79 -8.09 19.67
N ALA A 41 7.85 -7.69 20.93
CA ALA A 41 8.70 -6.57 21.34
C ALA A 41 10.16 -6.84 20.97
N GLY A 42 10.80 -5.88 20.32
CA GLY A 42 12.15 -5.98 19.78
C GLY A 42 12.20 -6.34 18.30
N ASP A 43 11.11 -6.86 17.70
CA ASP A 43 11.08 -7.17 16.27
C ASP A 43 11.27 -5.91 15.43
N LEU A 44 12.10 -6.03 14.40
CA LEU A 44 12.26 -5.01 13.37
C LEU A 44 11.16 -5.16 12.31
N GLY A 45 10.68 -4.03 11.80
CA GLY A 45 9.76 -3.97 10.66
C GLY A 45 10.41 -3.38 9.41
N GLY A 46 9.60 -2.80 8.54
CA GLY A 46 10.05 -2.02 7.40
C GLY A 46 10.48 -0.60 7.79
N PHE A 47 10.39 0.32 6.83
CA PHE A 47 10.87 1.69 6.97
C PHE A 47 9.72 2.67 6.84
N ILE A 48 9.66 3.64 7.75
CA ILE A 48 8.72 4.76 7.65
C ILE A 48 9.42 6.11 7.75
N LYS A 49 8.86 7.15 7.14
CA LYS A 49 9.45 8.50 7.17
C LYS A 49 9.22 9.20 8.52
N LYS A 50 8.02 9.09 9.07
CA LYS A 50 7.58 9.77 10.30
C LYS A 50 6.54 8.94 11.05
N GLU A 51 6.40 9.21 12.33
CA GLU A 51 5.48 8.51 13.25
C GLU A 51 4.03 8.44 12.72
N ASN A 52 3.55 9.50 12.07
CA ASN A 52 2.19 9.53 11.52
C ASN A 52 1.98 8.59 10.30
N ASN A 53 3.02 7.96 9.76
CA ASN A 53 2.86 7.01 8.65
C ASN A 53 2.29 5.65 9.10
N LEU A 54 2.46 5.28 10.37
CA LEU A 54 1.98 4.01 10.91
C LEU A 54 1.31 4.26 12.27
N SER A 55 0.03 3.90 12.40
CA SER A 55 -0.71 4.10 13.64
C SER A 55 -0.10 3.33 14.82
N HIS A 56 -0.15 3.91 16.02
CA HIS A 56 0.15 3.21 17.27
C HIS A 56 -1.02 2.34 17.79
N GLU A 57 -2.21 2.53 17.23
CA GLU A 57 -3.41 1.73 17.50
C GLU A 57 -3.57 0.60 16.48
N GLY A 58 -4.44 -0.37 16.82
CA GLY A 58 -4.67 -1.55 15.99
C GLY A 58 -3.44 -2.43 15.79
N ASP A 59 -3.60 -3.44 14.93
CA ASP A 59 -2.57 -4.42 14.61
C ASP A 59 -1.80 -4.12 13.31
N CYS A 60 -2.00 -2.94 12.73
CA CYS A 60 -1.29 -2.54 11.51
C CYS A 60 0.23 -2.57 11.69
N TRP A 61 0.94 -3.00 10.65
CA TRP A 61 2.38 -3.13 10.67
C TRP A 61 3.02 -3.06 9.28
N VAL A 62 4.27 -2.58 9.25
CA VAL A 62 5.12 -2.60 8.06
C VAL A 62 6.21 -3.63 8.31
N TYR A 63 6.23 -4.70 7.51
CA TYR A 63 7.20 -5.80 7.57
C TYR A 63 8.34 -5.61 6.57
N ASP A 64 9.36 -6.46 6.71
CA ASP A 64 10.43 -6.67 5.73
C ASP A 64 11.17 -5.37 5.32
N ASP A 65 11.27 -5.08 4.02
CA ASP A 65 11.92 -3.90 3.46
C ASP A 65 10.91 -2.86 2.94
N ALA A 66 9.62 -3.07 3.21
CA ALA A 66 8.54 -2.20 2.76
C ALA A 66 8.70 -0.77 3.29
N GLN A 67 8.19 0.18 2.52
CA GLN A 67 8.49 1.59 2.69
C GLN A 67 7.21 2.40 2.72
N VAL A 68 7.01 3.19 3.78
CA VAL A 68 5.87 4.10 3.89
C VAL A 68 6.34 5.53 4.14
N TYR A 69 6.03 6.43 3.23
CA TYR A 69 6.56 7.80 3.30
C TYR A 69 5.61 8.83 2.69
N GLY A 70 6.07 10.08 2.55
CA GLY A 70 5.17 11.20 2.25
C GLY A 70 4.22 11.47 3.42
N ASP A 71 2.94 11.60 3.11
CA ASP A 71 1.82 11.77 4.04
C ASP A 71 0.96 10.50 4.18
N ALA A 72 1.39 9.39 3.58
CA ALA A 72 0.67 8.12 3.59
C ALA A 72 0.44 7.59 5.00
N ARG A 73 -0.69 6.94 5.25
CA ARG A 73 -1.09 6.46 6.58
C ARG A 73 -1.56 5.01 6.55
N ILE A 74 -0.94 4.18 7.38
CA ILE A 74 -1.31 2.78 7.61
C ILE A 74 -1.93 2.64 9.00
N TYR A 75 -3.19 2.18 9.09
CA TYR A 75 -3.91 2.07 10.36
C TYR A 75 -4.84 0.84 10.42
N ASP A 76 -5.57 0.70 11.52
CA ASP A 76 -6.37 -0.49 11.87
C ASP A 76 -5.54 -1.79 11.87
N ASN A 77 -5.85 -2.77 11.03
CA ASN A 77 -5.14 -4.05 10.92
C ASN A 77 -4.36 -4.18 9.61
N ALA A 78 -4.20 -3.09 8.84
CA ALA A 78 -3.56 -3.13 7.54
C ALA A 78 -2.09 -3.54 7.63
N LEU A 79 -1.66 -4.42 6.72
CA LEU A 79 -0.28 -4.92 6.68
C LEU A 79 0.39 -4.54 5.37
N VAL A 80 1.62 -4.03 5.46
CA VAL A 80 2.49 -3.74 4.30
C VAL A 80 3.74 -4.59 4.43
N SER A 81 4.17 -5.30 3.39
CA SER A 81 5.25 -6.29 3.46
C SER A 81 6.08 -6.38 2.18
N GLY A 82 7.13 -7.21 2.20
CA GLY A 82 8.06 -7.39 1.08
C GLY A 82 8.91 -6.14 0.83
N LYS A 83 8.86 -5.65 -0.42
CA LYS A 83 9.50 -4.43 -0.92
C LYS A 83 8.47 -3.40 -1.37
N ALA A 84 7.22 -3.51 -0.93
CA ALA A 84 6.16 -2.59 -1.32
C ALA A 84 6.48 -1.14 -0.94
N GLU A 85 6.01 -0.19 -1.75
CA GLU A 85 6.19 1.24 -1.55
C GLU A 85 4.84 1.93 -1.48
N VAL A 86 4.58 2.63 -0.38
CA VAL A 86 3.33 3.37 -0.14
C VAL A 86 3.65 4.82 0.19
N TYR A 87 3.21 5.77 -0.64
CA TYR A 87 3.62 7.16 -0.49
C TYR A 87 2.63 8.19 -1.02
N ASP A 88 3.01 9.47 -1.01
CA ASP A 88 2.12 10.62 -1.19
C ASP A 88 1.05 10.68 -0.09
N ASP A 89 -0.25 10.83 -0.43
CA ASP A 89 -1.38 11.03 0.48
C ASP A 89 -2.25 9.76 0.65
N VAL A 90 -1.66 8.58 0.41
CA VAL A 90 -2.37 7.28 0.43
C VAL A 90 -2.89 6.88 1.82
N ARG A 91 -4.03 6.19 1.86
CA ARG A 91 -4.55 5.54 3.07
C ARG A 91 -4.67 4.03 2.88
N VAL A 92 -4.16 3.26 3.82
CA VAL A 92 -4.32 1.80 3.87
C VAL A 92 -4.84 1.41 5.25
N TYR A 93 -6.01 0.79 5.31
CA TYR A 93 -6.70 0.56 6.57
C TYR A 93 -7.61 -0.67 6.55
N GLU A 94 -8.39 -0.87 7.62
CA GLU A 94 -9.11 -2.12 7.90
C GLU A 94 -8.16 -3.33 7.86
N ASN A 95 -8.42 -4.35 7.03
CA ASN A 95 -7.60 -5.57 6.93
C ASN A 95 -6.80 -5.62 5.61
N ALA A 96 -6.62 -4.48 4.94
CA ALA A 96 -5.95 -4.43 3.65
C ALA A 96 -4.51 -4.98 3.72
N LEU A 97 -4.11 -5.71 2.68
CA LEU A 97 -2.79 -6.32 2.57
C LEU A 97 -2.06 -5.78 1.34
N ILE A 98 -0.89 -5.20 1.59
CA ILE A 98 0.03 -4.73 0.57
C ILE A 98 1.32 -5.56 0.65
N GLY A 99 1.79 -6.10 -0.48
CA GLY A 99 2.91 -7.04 -0.47
C GLY A 99 3.81 -6.98 -1.70
N ASP A 100 4.83 -7.84 -1.65
CA ASP A 100 5.80 -8.06 -2.73
C ASP A 100 6.48 -6.78 -3.23
N ARG A 101 6.22 -6.32 -4.45
CA ARG A 101 6.79 -5.12 -5.08
C ARG A 101 5.70 -4.12 -5.47
N ALA A 102 4.52 -4.20 -4.85
CA ALA A 102 3.42 -3.30 -5.15
C ALA A 102 3.80 -1.84 -4.85
N GLN A 103 3.35 -0.92 -5.70
CA GLN A 103 3.57 0.51 -5.54
C GLN A 103 2.25 1.28 -5.50
N ILE A 104 1.99 1.97 -4.40
CA ILE A 104 0.74 2.70 -4.14
C ILE A 104 1.07 4.17 -3.85
N TYR A 105 0.53 5.09 -4.63
CA TYR A 105 0.85 6.52 -4.54
C TYR A 105 -0.30 7.44 -4.98
N GLY A 106 -0.10 8.75 -4.95
CA GLY A 106 -1.18 9.74 -5.15
C GLY A 106 -2.06 9.89 -3.91
N ASN A 107 -3.38 9.81 -4.09
CA ASN A 107 -4.41 9.90 -3.07
C ASN A 107 -5.25 8.61 -2.98
N ALA A 108 -4.67 7.46 -3.35
CA ALA A 108 -5.40 6.19 -3.38
C ALA A 108 -5.81 5.72 -1.98
N GLU A 109 -6.94 5.01 -1.90
CA GLU A 109 -7.39 4.34 -0.67
C GLU A 109 -7.53 2.83 -0.87
N ILE A 110 -6.91 2.07 0.04
CA ILE A 110 -7.00 0.60 0.07
C ILE A 110 -7.56 0.15 1.41
N PHE A 111 -8.71 -0.52 1.40
CA PHE A 111 -9.44 -0.89 2.62
C PHE A 111 -10.25 -2.18 2.46
N GLY A 112 -11.06 -2.58 3.44
CA GLY A 112 -11.68 -3.90 3.49
C GLY A 112 -10.66 -5.00 3.75
N ASP A 113 -10.88 -6.13 3.12
CA ASP A 113 -9.95 -7.27 3.00
C ASP A 113 -9.17 -7.23 1.67
N ALA A 114 -9.04 -6.05 1.05
CA ALA A 114 -8.42 -5.88 -0.25
C ALA A 114 -6.93 -6.26 -0.24
N ARG A 115 -6.43 -6.72 -1.40
CA ARG A 115 -5.04 -7.14 -1.55
C ARG A 115 -4.40 -6.51 -2.79
N VAL A 116 -3.24 -5.87 -2.60
CA VAL A 116 -2.42 -5.34 -3.68
C VAL A 116 -1.01 -5.89 -3.55
N TYR A 117 -0.57 -6.71 -4.51
CA TYR A 117 0.67 -7.48 -4.38
C TYR A 117 1.32 -7.79 -5.74
N ASP A 118 2.38 -8.59 -5.74
CA ASP A 118 3.31 -8.79 -6.84
C ASP A 118 3.88 -7.46 -7.38
N ASN A 119 3.66 -7.06 -8.64
CA ASN A 119 4.19 -5.83 -9.24
C ASN A 119 3.10 -4.78 -9.52
N ALA A 120 1.98 -4.84 -8.78
CA ALA A 120 0.83 -3.99 -9.07
C ALA A 120 1.05 -2.52 -8.72
N TRP A 121 0.43 -1.64 -9.51
CA TRP A 121 0.40 -0.20 -9.29
C TRP A 121 -1.02 0.27 -8.97
N VAL A 122 -1.16 1.06 -7.91
CA VAL A 122 -2.40 1.80 -7.63
C VAL A 122 -2.07 3.27 -7.40
N SER A 123 -2.67 4.16 -8.18
CA SER A 123 -2.39 5.60 -8.07
C SER A 123 -3.55 6.52 -8.43
N GLY A 124 -3.31 7.84 -8.46
CA GLY A 124 -4.39 8.82 -8.59
C GLY A 124 -5.25 8.88 -7.33
N SER A 125 -6.56 8.97 -7.48
CA SER A 125 -7.57 8.86 -6.42
C SER A 125 -8.34 7.55 -6.54
N ALA A 126 -7.65 6.45 -6.88
CA ALA A 126 -8.28 5.16 -7.06
C ALA A 126 -8.55 4.45 -5.72
N ASP A 127 -9.66 3.72 -5.66
CA ASP A 127 -10.09 2.97 -4.48
C ASP A 127 -10.06 1.46 -4.77
N VAL A 128 -9.46 0.68 -3.87
CA VAL A 128 -9.49 -0.79 -3.91
C VAL A 128 -9.99 -1.33 -2.57
N PHE A 129 -11.15 -1.98 -2.58
CA PHE A 129 -11.85 -2.32 -1.33
C PHE A 129 -12.65 -3.63 -1.38
N ASP A 130 -13.40 -3.92 -0.33
CA ASP A 130 -14.04 -5.21 -0.05
C ASP A 130 -13.03 -6.37 -0.08
N ASN A 131 -13.21 -7.37 -0.94
CA ASN A 131 -12.32 -8.52 -1.10
C ASN A 131 -11.56 -8.45 -2.45
N ALA A 132 -11.42 -7.25 -3.02
CA ALA A 132 -10.77 -7.06 -4.31
C ALA A 132 -9.29 -7.42 -4.26
N GLN A 133 -8.76 -7.89 -5.39
CA GLN A 133 -7.35 -8.21 -5.55
C GLN A 133 -6.80 -7.57 -6.83
N VAL A 134 -5.69 -6.84 -6.67
CA VAL A 134 -4.92 -6.24 -7.77
C VAL A 134 -3.49 -6.80 -7.69
N TYR A 135 -3.04 -7.49 -8.74
CA TYR A 135 -1.74 -8.19 -8.71
C TYR A 135 -1.16 -8.37 -10.11
N GLY A 136 0.06 -8.89 -10.21
CA GLY A 136 0.84 -8.86 -11.47
C GLY A 136 1.14 -7.42 -11.89
N ASP A 137 1.40 -7.19 -13.17
CA ASP A 137 1.74 -5.87 -13.73
C ASP A 137 0.49 -4.97 -13.95
N ALA A 138 -0.56 -5.13 -13.14
CA ALA A 138 -1.81 -4.38 -13.27
C ALA A 138 -1.65 -2.96 -12.73
N TRP A 139 -2.23 -1.99 -13.42
CA TRP A 139 -2.21 -0.59 -13.02
C TRP A 139 -3.63 -0.03 -12.92
N VAL A 140 -4.03 0.34 -11.70
CA VAL A 140 -5.28 1.05 -11.41
C VAL A 140 -4.96 2.51 -11.11
N HIS A 141 -5.53 3.46 -11.85
CA HIS A 141 -5.31 4.88 -11.60
C HIS A 141 -6.52 5.76 -11.93
N GLY A 142 -6.39 7.08 -11.74
CA GLY A 142 -7.49 8.03 -11.96
C GLY A 142 -8.46 8.05 -10.77
N PHE A 143 -9.75 7.96 -11.02
CA PHE A 143 -10.83 7.80 -10.04
C PHE A 143 -11.44 6.39 -10.10
N ALA A 144 -10.64 5.40 -10.50
CA ALA A 144 -11.10 4.03 -10.69
C ALA A 144 -11.45 3.35 -9.35
N GLU A 145 -12.46 2.50 -9.36
CA GLU A 145 -12.90 1.70 -8.21
C GLU A 145 -12.79 0.20 -8.53
N VAL A 146 -12.14 -0.56 -7.65
CA VAL A 146 -12.09 -2.03 -7.71
C VAL A 146 -12.63 -2.62 -6.39
N SER A 147 -13.73 -3.36 -6.46
CA SER A 147 -14.48 -3.80 -5.26
C SER A 147 -15.11 -5.19 -5.41
N GLY A 148 -15.88 -5.62 -4.40
CA GLY A 148 -16.45 -6.96 -4.33
C GLY A 148 -15.38 -8.06 -4.23
N LYS A 149 -15.45 -9.06 -5.10
CA LYS A 149 -14.45 -10.15 -5.23
C LYS A 149 -13.66 -10.02 -6.53
N ALA A 150 -13.54 -8.80 -7.05
CA ALA A 150 -12.89 -8.54 -8.32
C ALA A 150 -11.41 -8.93 -8.28
N ARG A 151 -10.91 -9.51 -9.37
CA ARG A 151 -9.50 -9.85 -9.57
C ARG A 151 -9.00 -9.15 -10.83
N VAL A 152 -8.09 -8.21 -10.67
CA VAL A 152 -7.46 -7.45 -11.76
C VAL A 152 -5.98 -7.83 -11.80
N HIS A 153 -5.54 -8.46 -12.88
CA HIS A 153 -4.17 -8.97 -12.94
C HIS A 153 -3.54 -9.09 -14.32
N GLY A 154 -2.21 -9.23 -14.34
CA GLY A 154 -1.40 -9.18 -15.56
C GLY A 154 -1.31 -7.75 -16.11
N ASP A 155 -0.91 -7.60 -17.37
CA ASP A 155 -0.75 -6.28 -18.01
C ASP A 155 -2.11 -5.59 -18.30
N VAL A 156 -2.82 -5.15 -17.27
CA VAL A 156 -4.15 -4.50 -17.34
C VAL A 156 -4.05 -3.05 -16.90
N LEU A 157 -4.73 -2.14 -17.60
CA LEU A 157 -4.84 -0.72 -17.25
C LEU A 157 -6.30 -0.36 -16.94
N VAL A 158 -6.57 0.03 -15.71
CA VAL A 158 -7.87 0.51 -15.23
C VAL A 158 -7.72 2.00 -14.90
N TYR A 159 -8.49 2.86 -15.56
CA TYR A 159 -8.27 4.30 -15.47
C TYR A 159 -9.55 5.13 -15.60
N ASP A 160 -9.41 6.45 -15.49
CA ASP A 160 -10.50 7.43 -15.43
C ASP A 160 -11.51 7.07 -14.33
N ASN A 161 -12.79 6.88 -14.63
CA ASN A 161 -13.82 6.54 -13.63
C ASN A 161 -14.28 5.08 -13.74
N ALA A 162 -13.41 4.20 -14.22
CA ALA A 162 -13.71 2.78 -14.39
C ALA A 162 -14.14 2.13 -13.06
N ARG A 163 -15.21 1.32 -13.10
CA ARG A 163 -15.72 0.57 -11.95
C ARG A 163 -15.70 -0.92 -12.23
N ILE A 164 -14.94 -1.67 -11.44
CA ILE A 164 -14.86 -3.13 -11.50
C ILE A 164 -15.35 -3.68 -10.17
N SER A 165 -16.46 -4.41 -10.17
CA SER A 165 -17.09 -4.89 -8.93
C SER A 165 -17.66 -6.30 -9.10
N GLY A 166 -18.18 -6.84 -8.00
CA GLY A 166 -18.77 -8.18 -7.98
C GLY A 166 -17.72 -9.29 -8.11
N ASN A 167 -18.12 -10.44 -8.63
CA ASN A 167 -17.22 -11.58 -8.85
C ASN A 167 -16.64 -11.54 -10.27
N THR A 168 -15.85 -10.51 -10.56
CA THR A 168 -15.30 -10.22 -11.89
C THR A 168 -13.81 -10.55 -11.97
N GLU A 169 -13.35 -11.05 -13.10
CA GLU A 169 -11.92 -11.28 -13.35
C GLU A 169 -11.49 -10.59 -14.65
N ILE A 170 -10.49 -9.73 -14.57
CA ILE A 170 -9.89 -8.99 -15.69
C ILE A 170 -8.41 -9.38 -15.78
N SER A 171 -8.01 -9.97 -16.90
CA SER A 171 -6.62 -10.34 -17.15
C SER A 171 -6.26 -10.37 -18.64
N LYS A 172 -4.95 -10.37 -18.93
CA LYS A 172 -4.42 -10.33 -20.30
C LYS A 172 -4.87 -11.57 -21.10
N GLY A 173 -5.84 -11.32 -21.98
CA GLY A 173 -6.66 -12.27 -22.73
C GLY A 173 -7.98 -11.59 -23.13
N ALA A 174 -8.46 -10.70 -22.26
CA ALA A 174 -9.27 -9.55 -22.62
C ALA A 174 -8.32 -8.34 -22.78
N TYR A 175 -8.44 -7.55 -23.85
CA TYR A 175 -7.68 -6.31 -24.04
C TYR A 175 -8.07 -5.30 -22.94
N GLY A 176 -7.36 -5.31 -21.82
CA GLY A 176 -7.84 -4.74 -20.56
C GLY A 176 -7.54 -3.27 -20.39
N TYR A 177 -7.97 -2.43 -21.34
CA TYR A 177 -8.23 -1.03 -21.04
C TYR A 177 -9.65 -0.96 -20.49
N VAL A 178 -9.80 -0.74 -19.19
CA VAL A 178 -11.10 -0.45 -18.59
C VAL A 178 -11.17 1.06 -18.40
N TYR A 179 -12.08 1.69 -19.15
CA TYR A 179 -12.33 3.13 -19.13
C TYR A 179 -13.75 3.42 -18.64
N GLY A 180 -13.94 4.55 -17.97
CA GLY A 180 -15.22 4.99 -17.42
C GLY A 180 -15.36 6.50 -17.34
#